data_AF-A0A329ZTR1-F1
#
_entry.id   AF-A0A329ZTR1-F1
#
_cell.length_a   1.000
_cell.length_b   1.000
_cell.length_c   1.000
_cell.angle_alpha   90.00
_cell.angle_beta   90.00
_cell.angle_gamma   90.00
#
_symmetry.space_group_name_H-M   'P 1'
#
loop_
_entity.id
_entity.type
_entity.pdbx_description
1 polymer ?
#
loop_
_entity_poly.entity_id
_entity_poly.type
_entity_poly.pdbx_seq_one_letter_code
_entity_poly.pdbx_strand_id
1 'polypeptide(L)'
;MTTLVQVKVDKELKEEADKLFHALGLDTTTALRMFLKTAVREQKIPLNLTLNKSKQDPFYSKENIAEIKQRIEELDSGKVKPIIKSIEELEALQKEVMNA
;
A
#
# COMPACT_ATOMS: atom_id res chain seq x y z
N MET A 1 6.94 -32.96 1.34
CA MET A 1 8.04 -32.89 0.35
C MET A 1 8.55 -31.46 0.31
N THR A 2 9.86 -31.26 0.17
CA THR A 2 10.48 -29.94 -0.03
C THR A 2 11.04 -29.89 -1.44
N THR A 3 10.88 -28.76 -2.13
CA THR A 3 11.39 -28.56 -3.49
C THR A 3 12.44 -27.45 -3.47
N LEU A 4 13.52 -27.62 -4.25
CA LEU A 4 14.56 -26.62 -4.39
C LEU A 4 14.12 -25.50 -5.32
N VAL A 5 14.35 -24.25 -4.91
CA VAL A 5 14.19 -23.06 -5.75
C VAL A 5 15.57 -22.47 -5.98
N GLN A 6 15.98 -22.35 -7.25
CA GLN A 6 17.23 -21.71 -7.64
C GLN A 6 16.92 -20.33 -8.21
N VAL A 7 17.53 -19.29 -7.65
CA VAL A 7 17.38 -17.90 -8.09
C VAL A 7 18.75 -17.36 -8.47
N LYS A 8 18.86 -16.76 -9.66
CA LYS A 8 20.06 -16.02 -10.08
C LYS A 8 19.91 -14.58 -9.64
N VAL A 9 20.90 -14.09 -8.91
CA VAL A 9 20.97 -12.71 -8.41
C VAL A 9 22.41 -12.21 -8.55
N ASP A 10 22.57 -10.91 -8.69
CA ASP A 10 23.89 -10.27 -8.69
C ASP A 10 24.56 -10.45 -7.33
N LYS A 11 25.90 -10.57 -7.35
CA LYS A 11 26.69 -10.80 -6.13
C LYS A 11 26.49 -9.68 -5.10
N GLU A 12 26.50 -8.44 -5.55
CA GLU A 12 26.32 -7.26 -4.69
C GLU A 12 24.94 -7.27 -4.02
N LEU A 13 23.87 -7.53 -4.78
CA LEU A 13 22.51 -7.63 -4.26
C LEU A 13 22.39 -8.74 -3.19
N LYS A 14 23.05 -9.88 -3.42
CA LYS A 14 23.05 -11.00 -2.48
C LYS A 14 23.76 -10.63 -1.17
N GLU A 15 24.89 -9.95 -1.25
CA GLU A 15 25.63 -9.48 -0.06
C GLU A 15 24.86 -8.41 0.73
N GLU A 16 24.18 -7.49 0.04
CA GLU A 16 23.31 -6.49 0.66
C GLU A 16 22.11 -7.13 1.37
N ALA A 17 21.44 -8.07 0.70
CA ALA A 17 20.32 -8.80 1.28
C ALA A 17 20.74 -9.61 2.51
N ASP A 18 21.86 -10.33 2.43
CA ASP A 18 22.39 -11.11 3.56
C ASP A 18 22.67 -10.21 4.78
N LYS A 19 23.29 -9.03 4.57
CA LYS A 19 23.54 -8.06 5.65
C LYS A 19 22.24 -7.54 6.27
N LEU A 20 21.27 -7.17 5.43
CA LEU A 20 19.98 -6.65 5.89
C LEU A 20 19.23 -7.69 6.73
N PHE A 21 19.04 -8.90 6.21
CA PHE A 21 18.30 -9.93 6.93
C PHE A 21 19.03 -10.39 8.19
N HIS A 22 20.36 -10.46 8.17
CA HIS A 22 21.12 -10.81 9.36
C HIS A 22 20.97 -9.76 10.47
N ALA A 23 20.96 -8.47 10.14
CA ALA A 23 20.68 -7.40 11.09
C ALA A 23 19.25 -7.50 11.69
N LEU A 24 18.32 -8.10 10.95
CA LEU A 24 16.96 -8.39 11.39
C LEU A 24 16.83 -9.75 12.13
N GLY A 25 17.93 -10.49 12.31
CA GLY A 25 17.93 -11.80 12.98
C GLY A 25 17.43 -12.94 12.10
N LEU A 26 17.49 -12.80 10.77
CA LEU A 26 17.00 -13.75 9.79
C LEU A 26 18.10 -14.13 8.79
N ASP A 27 18.04 -15.35 8.25
CA ASP A 27 18.77 -15.69 7.04
C ASP A 27 17.94 -15.39 5.78
N THR A 28 18.61 -15.15 4.66
CA THR A 28 17.99 -14.83 3.36
C THR A 28 17.01 -15.91 2.88
N THR A 29 17.26 -17.18 3.19
CA THR A 29 16.36 -18.27 2.83
C THR A 29 15.06 -18.20 3.63
N THR A 30 15.15 -17.90 4.92
CA THR A 30 14.00 -17.71 5.80
C THR A 30 13.17 -16.51 5.35
N ALA A 31 13.81 -15.39 5.01
CA ALA A 31 13.14 -14.23 4.44
C ALA A 31 12.41 -14.56 3.12
N LEU A 32 13.06 -15.31 2.21
CA LEU A 32 12.44 -15.73 0.95
C LEU A 32 11.25 -16.69 1.18
N ARG A 33 11.35 -17.60 2.14
CA ARG A 33 10.21 -18.46 2.52
C ARG A 33 9.04 -17.65 3.07
N MET A 34 9.31 -16.64 3.89
CA MET A 34 8.28 -15.73 4.42
C MET A 34 7.60 -14.93 3.29
N PHE A 35 8.39 -14.44 2.34
CA PHE A 35 7.89 -13.77 1.14
C PHE A 35 6.90 -14.67 0.38
N LEU A 36 7.30 -15.90 0.06
CA LEU A 36 6.45 -16.84 -0.67
C LEU A 36 5.17 -17.19 0.10
N LYS A 37 5.28 -17.44 1.42
CA LYS A 37 4.10 -17.70 2.26
C LYS A 37 3.13 -16.52 2.29
N THR A 38 3.65 -15.31 2.38
CA THR A 38 2.83 -14.10 2.42
C THR A 38 2.14 -13.88 1.08
N ALA A 39 2.86 -14.08 -0.03
CA ALA A 39 2.30 -13.97 -1.37
C ALA A 39 1.13 -14.95 -1.60
N VAL A 40 1.30 -16.21 -1.16
CA VAL A 40 0.24 -17.23 -1.23
C VAL A 40 -0.91 -16.91 -0.29
N ARG A 41 -0.64 -16.45 0.94
CA ARG A 41 -1.67 -16.11 1.92
C ARG A 41 -2.56 -14.97 1.45
N GLU A 42 -1.96 -13.94 0.85
CA GLU A 42 -2.65 -12.70 0.49
C GLU A 42 -3.05 -12.63 -1.00
N GLN A 43 -2.71 -13.65 -1.78
CA GLN A 43 -2.99 -13.73 -3.23
C GLN A 43 -2.51 -12.48 -3.99
N LYS A 44 -1.39 -11.90 -3.55
CA LYS A 44 -0.76 -10.72 -4.16
C LYS A 44 0.74 -10.77 -3.99
N ILE A 45 1.48 -9.97 -4.75
CA ILE A 45 2.91 -9.78 -4.53
C ILE A 45 3.07 -8.90 -3.28
N PRO A 46 3.76 -9.36 -2.21
CA PRO A 46 3.92 -8.61 -0.96
C PRO A 46 5.05 -7.58 -1.08
N LEU A 47 5.03 -6.80 -2.15
CA LEU A 47 5.89 -5.65 -2.42
C LEU A 47 4.98 -4.50 -2.81
N ASN A 48 5.31 -3.29 -2.34
CA ASN A 48 4.69 -2.09 -2.87
C ASN A 48 5.31 -1.79 -4.24
N LEU A 49 4.73 -2.37 -5.30
CA LEU A 49 5.16 -2.14 -6.67
C LEU A 49 4.77 -0.73 -7.10
N THR A 50 5.73 0.19 -7.12
CA THR A 50 5.56 1.54 -7.65
C THR A 50 6.63 1.81 -8.70
N LEU A 51 6.19 2.19 -9.91
CA LEU A 51 7.09 2.74 -10.94
C LEU A 51 7.50 4.18 -10.60
N ASN A 52 6.76 4.83 -9.70
CA ASN A 52 7.11 6.15 -9.21
C ASN A 52 8.04 6.00 -8.01
N LYS A 53 9.32 6.35 -8.20
CA LYS A 53 10.28 6.61 -7.10
C LYS A 53 9.81 7.73 -6.15
N SER A 54 8.74 8.43 -6.51
CA SER A 54 8.06 9.43 -5.71
C SER A 54 6.58 9.08 -5.63
N LYS A 55 6.16 8.30 -4.63
CA LYS A 55 4.78 8.32 -4.19
C LYS A 55 4.76 8.32 -2.67
N GLN A 56 4.77 9.52 -2.11
CA GLN A 56 3.76 9.77 -1.08
C GLN A 56 2.43 9.42 -1.72
N ASP A 57 1.66 8.57 -1.05
CA ASP A 57 0.29 8.23 -1.41
C ASP A 57 -0.44 9.44 -2.02
N PRO A 58 -1.05 9.35 -3.21
CA PRO A 58 -1.81 10.45 -3.80
C PRO A 58 -2.84 11.05 -2.83
N PHE A 59 -3.42 10.22 -1.95
CA PHE A 59 -4.32 10.64 -0.88
C PHE A 59 -3.62 11.49 0.19
N TYR A 60 -2.36 11.23 0.49
CA TYR A 60 -1.56 12.03 1.44
C TYR A 60 -0.65 13.05 0.75
N SER A 61 -0.96 13.47 -0.49
CA SER A 61 -0.27 14.57 -1.15
C SER A 61 -0.44 15.88 -0.36
N LYS A 62 0.54 16.78 -0.43
CA LYS A 62 0.51 18.06 0.30
C LYS A 62 -0.71 18.89 -0.10
N GLU A 63 -1.04 18.85 -1.37
CA GLU A 63 -2.18 19.52 -2.00
C GLU A 63 -3.50 18.95 -1.45
N ASN A 64 -3.65 17.62 -1.42
CA ASN A 64 -4.86 17.00 -0.88
C ASN A 64 -5.02 17.20 0.63
N ILE A 65 -3.93 17.17 1.40
CA ILE A 65 -3.96 17.45 2.84
C ILE A 65 -4.37 18.90 3.12
N ALA A 66 -3.92 19.87 2.31
CA ALA A 66 -4.31 21.27 2.46
C ALA A 66 -5.82 21.46 2.22
N GLU A 67 -6.36 20.84 1.16
CA GLU A 67 -7.79 20.86 0.84
C GLU A 67 -8.64 20.23 1.96
N ILE A 68 -8.22 19.08 2.50
CA ILE A 68 -8.94 18.41 3.61
C ILE A 68 -8.98 19.32 4.84
N LYS A 69 -7.87 19.96 5.20
CA LYS A 69 -7.82 20.89 6.34
C LYS A 69 -8.77 22.07 6.16
N GLN A 70 -8.77 22.67 4.98
CA GLN A 70 -9.69 23.77 4.68
C GLN A 70 -11.16 23.33 4.80
N ARG A 71 -11.52 22.16 4.26
CA ARG A 71 -12.89 21.65 4.37
C ARG A 71 -13.31 21.35 5.82
N ILE A 72 -12.40 20.86 6.66
CA ILE A 72 -12.67 20.66 8.09
C ILE A 72 -12.97 22.00 8.77
N GLU A 73 -12.16 23.04 8.52
CA GLU A 73 -12.41 24.38 9.07
C GLU A 73 -13.75 24.98 8.60
N GLU A 74 -14.14 24.73 7.35
CA GLU A 74 -15.43 25.16 6.80
C GLU A 74 -16.63 24.42 7.44
N LEU A 75 -16.46 23.16 7.80
CA LEU A 75 -17.45 22.38 8.55
C LEU A 75 -17.55 22.85 10.01
N ASP A 76 -16.40 23.04 10.68
CA ASP A 76 -16.34 23.48 12.08
C ASP A 76 -16.86 24.91 12.26
N SER A 77 -16.63 25.78 11.27
CA SER A 77 -17.16 27.16 11.26
C SER A 77 -18.64 27.24 10.85
N GLY A 78 -19.28 26.11 10.53
CA GLY A 78 -20.70 26.06 10.18
C GLY A 78 -21.06 26.67 8.83
N LYS A 79 -20.06 26.98 7.99
CA LYS A 79 -20.27 27.51 6.63
C LYS A 79 -20.84 26.46 5.68
N VAL A 80 -20.57 25.18 5.97
CA VAL A 80 -21.03 24.04 5.17
C VAL A 80 -21.80 23.08 6.06
N LYS A 81 -22.99 22.64 5.60
CA LYS A 81 -23.78 21.61 6.30
C LYS A 81 -23.39 20.23 5.74
N PRO A 82 -23.11 19.24 6.60
CA PRO A 82 -22.81 17.89 6.14
C PRO A 82 -24.04 17.28 5.47
N ILE A 83 -23.83 16.61 4.34
CA ILE A 83 -24.86 15.80 3.70
C ILE A 83 -24.89 14.45 4.43
N ILE A 84 -25.95 14.18 5.16
CA ILE A 84 -26.16 12.90 5.86
C ILE A 84 -26.92 11.98 4.90
N LYS A 85 -26.28 10.89 4.50
CA LYS A 85 -26.84 9.83 3.62
C LYS A 85 -26.59 8.47 4.25
N SER A 86 -27.46 7.50 3.95
CA SER A 86 -27.21 6.11 4.34
C SER A 86 -26.05 5.53 3.54
N ILE A 87 -25.45 4.43 4.05
CA ILE A 87 -24.38 3.73 3.33
C ILE A 87 -24.90 3.22 1.97
N GLU A 88 -26.17 2.76 1.91
CA GLU A 88 -26.76 2.24 0.68
C GLU A 88 -26.95 3.35 -0.38
N GLU A 89 -27.33 4.56 0.04
CA GLU A 89 -27.49 5.71 -0.86
C GLU A 89 -26.15 6.17 -1.44
N LEU A 90 -25.07 6.11 -0.65
CA LEU A 90 -23.71 6.44 -1.09
C LEU A 90 -23.20 5.42 -2.13
N GLU A 91 -23.44 4.13 -1.89
CA GLU A 91 -23.08 3.07 -2.82
C GLU A 91 -23.84 3.16 -4.15
N ALA A 92 -25.11 3.57 -4.11
CA ALA A 92 -25.91 3.79 -5.31
C ALA A 92 -25.35 4.93 -6.18
N LEU A 93 -24.98 6.06 -5.57
CA LEU A 93 -24.37 7.19 -6.26
C LEU A 93 -23.00 6.85 -6.86
N GLN A 94 -22.20 6.06 -6.13
CA GLN A 94 -20.91 5.62 -6.66
C GLN A 94 -21.08 4.75 -7.91
N LYS A 95 -22.06 3.85 -7.92
CA LYS A 95 -22.37 3.02 -9.10
C LYS A 95 -22.84 3.86 -10.28
N GLU A 96 -23.61 4.92 -10.04
CA GLU A 96 -24.09 5.84 -11.08
C GLU A 96 -22.94 6.62 -11.72
N VAL A 97 -22.01 7.17 -10.91
CA VAL A 97 -20.83 7.90 -11.39
C VAL A 97 -19.83 7.00 -12.11
N MET A 98 -19.71 5.73 -11.72
CA MET A 98 -18.80 4.76 -12.36
C MET A 98 -19.32 4.20 -13.69
N ASN A 99 -20.63 4.32 -13.96
CA ASN A 99 -21.29 3.83 -15.16
C ASN A 99 -21.60 4.93 -16.19
N ALA A 100 -21.23 6.18 -15.89
CA ALA A 100 -21.34 7.34 -16.77
C ALA A 100 -19.97 7.63 -17.43
#